data_AF-A0A5Q0EFN3-F1
#
_entry.id   AF-A0A5Q0EFN3-F1
#
_cell.length_a   1.000
_cell.length_b   1.000
_cell.length_c   1.000
_cell.angle_alpha   90.00
_cell.angle_beta   90.00
_cell.angle_gamma   90.00
#
_symmetry.space_group_name_H-M   'P 1'
#
loop_
_entity.id
_entity.type
_entity.pdbx_description
1 polymer ?
#
loop_
_entity_poly.entity_id
_entity_poly.type
_entity_poly.pdbx_seq_one_letter_code
_entity_poly.pdbx_strand_id
1 'polypeptide(L)' 'MAKLVEWLDMGGYALYVWGSFGATALLMVAEPLVLRSRRRQILRRLARISRLNKEETS' A
#
# COMPACT_ATOMS: atom_id res chain seq x y z
N MET A 1 -4.00 22.90 17.62
CA MET A 1 -3.06 21.75 17.55
C MET A 1 -2.79 21.08 18.90
N ALA A 2 -3.02 21.71 20.07
CA ALA A 2 -2.71 21.10 21.38
C ALA A 2 -3.70 20.00 21.86
N LYS A 3 -4.98 20.06 21.46
CA LYS A 3 -6.04 19.17 21.97
C LYS A 3 -5.97 17.70 21.55
N LEU A 4 -5.31 17.41 20.42
CA LEU A 4 -5.19 16.04 19.93
C LEU A 4 -4.26 15.21 20.81
N VAL A 5 -3.23 15.85 21.37
CA VAL A 5 -2.21 15.20 22.21
C VAL A 5 -2.73 14.95 23.63
N GLU A 6 -3.54 15.85 24.18
CA GLU A 6 -4.19 15.65 25.50
C GLU A 6 -5.21 14.51 25.50
N TRP A 7 -5.91 14.26 24.39
CA TRP A 7 -6.80 13.09 24.22
C TRP A 7 -6.05 11.78 23.96
N LEU A 8 -4.77 11.86 23.54
CA LEU A 8 -3.86 10.71 23.49
C LEU A 8 -3.29 10.39 24.90
N ASP A 9 -3.19 11.40 25.76
CA ASP A 9 -2.62 11.29 27.11
C ASP A 9 -3.63 11.01 28.24
N MET A 10 -4.93 11.36 28.11
CA MET A 10 -5.97 10.96 29.07
C MET A 10 -6.40 9.50 28.85
N GLY A 11 -5.50 8.58 29.14
CA GLY A 11 -5.83 7.16 29.28
C GLY A 11 -4.85 6.17 28.67
N GLY A 12 -3.70 6.57 28.12
CA GLY A 12 -2.54 5.69 27.76
C GLY A 12 -2.75 4.54 26.75
N TYR A 13 -3.98 4.06 26.58
CA TYR A 13 -4.37 2.92 25.78
C TYR A 13 -4.87 3.33 24.39
N ALA A 14 -5.28 4.59 24.18
CA ALA A 14 -5.76 5.05 22.88
C ALA A 14 -4.65 4.97 21.82
N LEU A 15 -3.43 5.40 22.16
CA LEU A 15 -2.23 5.22 21.31
C LEU A 15 -1.91 3.75 21.03
N TYR A 16 -2.16 2.85 22.00
CA TYR A 16 -1.86 1.43 21.87
C TYR A 16 -2.89 0.69 21.01
N VAL A 17 -4.18 1.01 21.19
CA VAL A 17 -5.29 0.47 20.40
C VAL A 17 -5.22 0.99 18.98
N TRP A 18 -5.07 2.31 18.80
CA TRP A 18 -4.87 2.89 17.47
C TRP A 18 -3.54 2.49 16.84
N GLY A 19 -2.49 2.26 17.64
CA GLY A 19 -1.22 1.71 17.17
C GLY A 19 -1.37 0.28 16.65
N SER A 20 -2.12 -0.58 17.36
CA SER A 20 -2.34 -1.98 16.98
C SER A 20 -3.34 -2.13 15.82
N PHE A 21 -4.45 -1.37 15.83
CA PHE A 21 -5.37 -1.26 14.70
C PHE A 21 -4.71 -0.64 13.48
N GLY A 22 -3.94 0.43 13.70
CA GLY A 22 -3.17 1.10 12.66
C GLY A 22 -2.09 0.19 12.08
N ALA A 23 -1.36 -0.56 12.91
CA ALA A 23 -0.37 -1.54 12.47
C ALA A 23 -1.01 -2.68 11.67
N THR A 24 -2.17 -3.18 12.11
CA THR A 24 -2.93 -4.23 11.40
C THR A 24 -3.44 -3.71 10.06
N ALA A 25 -4.04 -2.52 10.02
CA ALA A 25 -4.48 -1.87 8.79
C ALA A 25 -3.30 -1.55 7.87
N LEU A 26 -2.16 -1.12 8.42
CA LEU A 26 -0.94 -0.85 7.68
C LEU A 26 -0.42 -2.14 7.03
N LEU A 27 -0.36 -3.24 7.77
CA LEU A 27 0.02 -4.56 7.23
C LEU A 27 -0.94 -5.00 6.12
N MET A 28 -2.25 -4.88 6.36
CA MET A 28 -3.30 -5.23 5.40
C MET A 28 -3.26 -4.36 4.14
N VAL A 29 -2.75 -3.13 4.22
CA VAL A 29 -2.59 -2.21 3.08
C VAL A 29 -1.20 -2.32 2.44
N ALA A 30 -0.17 -2.70 3.20
CA ALA A 30 1.20 -2.87 2.72
C ALA A 30 1.28 -3.98 1.66
N GLU A 31 0.66 -5.13 1.91
CA GLU A 31 0.60 -6.24 0.94
C GLU A 31 -0.02 -5.83 -0.41
N PRO A 32 -1.23 -5.22 -0.48
CA PRO A 32 -1.81 -4.80 -1.74
C PRO A 32 -1.08 -3.63 -2.40
N LEU A 33 -0.38 -2.76 -1.66
CA LEU A 33 0.48 -1.72 -2.23
C LEU A 33 1.66 -2.33 -2.99
N VAL A 34 2.36 -3.28 -2.37
CA VAL A 34 3.47 -4.00 -3.01
C VAL A 34 2.96 -4.82 -4.19
N LEU A 35 1.83 -5.51 -4.03
CA LEU A 35 1.20 -6.30 -5.10
C LEU A 35 0.71 -5.42 -6.27
N ARG A 36 0.17 -4.24 -6.01
CA ARG A 36 -0.21 -3.25 -7.04
C ARG A 36 1.00 -2.76 -7.82
N SER A 37 2.10 -2.47 -7.12
CA SER A 37 3.36 -2.06 -7.77
C SER A 37 3.87 -3.15 -8.70
N ARG A 38 3.84 -4.41 -8.24
CA ARG A 38 4.24 -5.57 -9.03
C ARG A 38 3.31 -5.82 -10.23
N ARG A 39 1.99 -5.67 -10.05
CA ARG A 39 1.02 -5.75 -11.16
C ARG A 39 1.30 -4.71 -12.24
N ARG A 40 1.61 -3.46 -11.86
CA ARG A 40 1.98 -2.41 -12.83
C ARG A 40 3.25 -2.77 -13.60
N GLN A 41 4.25 -3.37 -12.94
CA GLN A 41 5.47 -3.82 -13.62
C GLN A 41 5.21 -4.97 -14.60
N ILE A 42 4.38 -5.94 -14.22
CA ILE A 42 4.00 -7.07 -15.08
C ILE A 42 3.24 -6.56 -16.32
N LEU A 43 2.24 -5.68 -16.13
CA LEU A 43 1.51 -5.08 -17.26
C LEU A 43 2.42 -4.30 -18.21
N ARG A 44 3.39 -3.53 -17.68
CA ARG A 44 4.39 -2.83 -18.50
C ARG A 44 5.26 -3.79 -19.31
N ARG A 45 5.66 -4.92 -18.72
CA ARG A 45 6.43 -5.96 -19.42
C ARG A 45 5.60 -6.64 -20.51
N LEU A 46 4.36 -7.00 -20.22
CA LEU A 46 3.44 -7.56 -21.22
C LEU A 46 3.20 -6.59 -22.38
N ALA A 47 2.94 -5.31 -22.10
CA ALA A 47 2.74 -4.30 -23.14
C ALA A 47 3.95 -4.16 -24.07
N ARG A 48 5.18 -4.35 -23.55
CA ARG A 48 6.41 -4.35 -24.35
C ARG A 48 6.50 -5.60 -25.23
N ILE A 49 6.20 -6.78 -24.69
CA ILE A 49 6.24 -8.05 -25.45
C ILE A 49 5.19 -8.05 -26.57
N SER A 50 3.97 -7.56 -26.29
CA SER A 50 2.91 -7.46 -27.30
C SER A 50 3.24 -6.49 -28.45
N ARG A 51 4.12 -5.50 -28.22
CA ARG A 51 4.61 -4.61 -29.27
C ARG A 51 5.61 -5.33 -30.19
N LEU A 52 6.56 -6.06 -29.62
CA LEU A 52 7.56 -6.81 -30.38
C LEU A 52 6.92 -7.92 -31.23
N ASN A 53 5.97 -8.68 -30.66
CA ASN A 53 5.22 -9.69 -31.42
C ASN A 53 4.39 -9.11 -32.57
N LYS A 54 4.01 -7.82 -32.51
CA LYS A 54 3.29 -7.15 -33.60
C LYS A 54 4.20 -6.82 -34.79
N GLU A 55 5.50 -6.64 -34.55
CA GLU A 55 6.48 -6.28 -35.58
C GLU A 55 7.01 -7.53 -36.30
N GLU A 56 6.96 -8.70 -35.66
CA GLU A 56 7.45 -9.97 -36.21
C GLU A 56 6.40 -10.72 -37.08
N THR A 57 5.15 -10.23 -37.12
CA THR A 57 4.05 -10.79 -37.94
C THR A 57 3.70 -9.92 -39.16
N SER A 58 4.52 -8.94 -39.53
CA SER A 58 4.40 -8.15 -40.77
C SER A 58 5.56 -8.43 -41.71
#